data_AF-B1FDU2-F1
#
_entry.id   AF-B1FDU2-F1
#
_cell.length_a   1.000
_cell.length_b   1.000
_cell.length_c   1.000
_cell.angle_alpha   90.00
_cell.angle_beta   90.00
_cell.angle_gamma   90.00
#
_symmetry.space_group_name_H-M   'P 1'
#
loop_
_entity.id
_entity.type
_entity.pdbx_description
1 polymer ?
#
loop_
_entity_poly.entity_id
_entity_poly.type
_entity_poly.pdbx_seq_one_letter_code
_entity_poly.pdbx_strand_id
1 'polypeptide(L)'
;MGLLGKLFGKKPRDEAASPAPSTQASEAPESPDAAGQDGPDIAPELAPALEAFQAGRHEAAIAAAAPHAERLADAARLCALSYSAMKRYPEAFPYWLALFDHEPSAHNAVQLATTSVMCDEVERGEAWLQKAAEVNHDTHEQSDVAARVNFISALMQSGHLREALPHLAWVRDVYGHVRITDSTFLHLRGIPFFSSFLENSFEILKATQPADAIAPWYGELKGKLDEDGEAQLAAWVGRLPA
;
A
#
# COMPACT_ATOMS: atom_id res chain seq x y z
N MET A 1 8.37 1.49 -17.25
CA MET A 1 7.60 2.12 -16.16
C MET A 1 6.16 1.59 -16.24
N GLY A 2 5.87 0.48 -15.56
CA GLY A 2 4.63 -0.28 -15.71
C GLY A 2 3.39 0.44 -15.20
N LEU A 3 2.21 -0.05 -15.61
CA LEU A 3 0.86 0.44 -15.24
C LEU A 3 0.72 0.72 -13.74
N LEU A 4 1.43 -0.05 -12.90
CA LEU A 4 1.54 0.10 -11.44
C LEU A 4 1.99 1.51 -11.00
N GLY A 5 2.93 2.13 -11.71
CA GLY A 5 3.48 3.45 -11.35
C GLY A 5 2.46 4.59 -11.50
N LYS A 6 1.44 4.44 -12.35
CA LYS A 6 0.38 5.44 -12.55
C LYS A 6 -0.90 5.12 -11.77
N LEU A 7 -1.14 3.84 -11.45
CA LEU A 7 -2.26 3.45 -10.58
C LEU A 7 -2.01 3.81 -9.10
N PHE A 8 -0.75 3.92 -8.67
CA PHE A 8 -0.38 4.17 -7.27
C PHE A 8 0.59 5.37 -7.04
N GLY A 9 0.84 6.20 -8.06
CA GLY A 9 1.83 7.30 -8.02
C GLY A 9 1.26 8.69 -7.73
N LYS A 10 1.84 9.35 -6.71
CA LYS A 10 1.56 10.70 -6.19
C LYS A 10 1.57 11.82 -7.25
N LYS A 11 0.60 12.74 -7.14
CA LYS A 11 0.70 14.12 -7.70
C LYS A 11 1.81 14.89 -6.97
N PRO A 12 2.81 15.48 -7.67
CA PRO A 12 3.53 16.62 -7.13
C PRO A 12 2.59 17.84 -7.14
N ARG A 13 2.67 18.59 -6.04
CA ARG A 13 1.90 19.80 -5.75
C ARG A 13 2.48 20.96 -6.58
N ASP A 14 1.61 21.64 -7.32
CA ASP A 14 1.90 22.94 -7.92
C ASP A 14 2.22 23.95 -6.80
N GLU A 15 3.41 24.54 -6.84
CA GLU A 15 3.67 25.84 -6.21
C GLU A 15 3.98 26.85 -7.32
N ALA A 16 3.08 27.83 -7.44
CA ALA A 16 3.24 28.99 -8.28
C ALA A 16 3.86 30.15 -7.48
N ALA A 17 4.91 30.79 -8.01
CA ALA A 17 5.14 32.24 -7.92
C ALA A 17 6.34 32.69 -8.80
N SER A 18 6.04 33.49 -9.83
CA SER A 18 6.95 34.29 -10.70
C SER A 18 7.26 35.67 -10.06
N PRO A 19 8.11 36.62 -10.61
CA PRO A 19 8.59 36.76 -12.01
C PRO A 19 10.07 37.26 -12.26
N ALA A 20 10.36 37.31 -13.58
CA ALA A 20 11.52 37.65 -14.46
C ALA A 20 12.25 39.04 -14.26
N PRO A 21 13.20 39.57 -15.11
CA PRO A 21 13.51 39.25 -16.54
C PRO A 21 14.95 39.47 -17.14
N SER A 22 15.06 39.18 -18.47
CA SER A 22 16.01 39.66 -19.53
C SER A 22 17.20 38.72 -19.86
N THR A 23 17.66 38.43 -21.09
CA THR A 23 17.39 38.90 -22.48
C THR A 23 18.04 37.94 -23.53
N GLN A 24 17.49 37.91 -24.75
CA GLN A 24 18.09 37.67 -26.10
C GLN A 24 18.50 36.27 -26.64
N ALA A 25 17.64 35.79 -27.55
CA ALA A 25 17.84 35.35 -28.95
C ALA A 25 19.07 34.51 -29.41
N SER A 26 18.79 33.31 -29.94
CA SER A 26 19.40 32.78 -31.18
C SER A 26 18.57 31.64 -31.78
N GLU A 27 18.78 31.44 -33.09
CA GLU A 27 17.94 30.81 -34.11
C GLU A 27 17.75 29.28 -34.00
N ALA A 28 16.65 28.80 -34.57
CA ALA A 28 16.34 27.38 -34.76
C ALA A 28 17.07 26.79 -35.98
N PRO A 29 17.18 25.45 -36.05
CA PRO A 29 16.42 24.77 -37.09
C PRO A 29 15.62 23.55 -36.60
N GLU A 30 14.52 23.35 -37.31
CA GLU A 30 13.54 22.26 -37.36
C GLU A 30 13.91 20.93 -36.67
N SER A 31 13.09 20.55 -35.68
CA SER A 31 12.97 19.18 -35.19
C SER A 31 11.65 18.58 -35.71
N PRO A 32 11.68 17.54 -36.55
CA PRO A 32 10.51 16.72 -36.79
C PRO A 32 10.67 15.35 -36.10
N ASP A 33 11.13 15.34 -34.86
CA ASP A 33 10.83 14.23 -33.96
C ASP A 33 9.77 14.73 -32.99
N ALA A 34 8.54 14.77 -33.50
CA ALA A 34 7.36 14.65 -32.65
C ALA A 34 7.48 13.27 -32.00
N ALA A 35 8.19 13.26 -30.86
CA ALA A 35 8.32 12.14 -29.97
C ALA A 35 6.92 11.56 -29.80
N GLY A 36 6.74 10.37 -30.38
CA GLY A 36 5.58 9.55 -30.17
C GLY A 36 5.33 9.54 -28.67
N GLN A 37 4.14 10.00 -28.30
CA GLN A 37 3.66 9.86 -26.95
C GLN A 37 3.55 8.35 -26.70
N ASP A 38 4.58 7.78 -26.07
CA ASP A 38 4.59 6.39 -25.58
C ASP A 38 3.53 6.28 -24.48
N GLY A 39 2.28 6.13 -24.92
CA GLY A 39 1.20 5.59 -24.12
C GLY A 39 1.50 4.14 -23.74
N PRO A 40 0.88 3.62 -22.66
CA PRO A 40 1.16 2.28 -22.18
C PRO A 40 0.83 1.23 -23.24
N ASP A 41 1.74 0.27 -23.44
CA ASP A 41 1.58 -0.93 -24.27
C ASP A 41 0.63 -1.92 -23.58
N ILE A 42 -0.62 -1.50 -23.34
CA ILE A 42 -1.70 -2.41 -22.99
C ILE A 42 -2.20 -3.04 -24.28
N ALA A 43 -2.50 -4.34 -24.24
CA ALA A 43 -3.05 -5.04 -25.40
C ALA A 43 -4.23 -4.25 -25.99
N PRO A 44 -4.28 -3.99 -27.32
CA PRO A 44 -5.30 -3.13 -27.93
C PRO A 44 -6.74 -3.55 -27.60
N GLU A 45 -6.98 -4.86 -27.42
CA GLU A 45 -8.27 -5.40 -26.98
C GLU A 45 -8.73 -4.87 -25.60
N LEU A 46 -7.83 -4.41 -24.75
CA LEU A 46 -8.13 -3.88 -23.41
C LEU A 46 -8.29 -2.37 -23.37
N ALA A 47 -8.08 -1.65 -24.49
CA ALA A 47 -8.27 -0.20 -24.53
C ALA A 47 -9.66 0.25 -24.02
N PRO A 48 -10.78 -0.41 -24.41
CA PRO A 48 -12.11 -0.06 -23.88
C PRO A 48 -12.25 -0.29 -22.38
N ALA A 49 -11.62 -1.36 -21.86
CA ALA A 49 -11.65 -1.69 -20.44
C ALA A 49 -10.87 -0.65 -19.62
N LEU A 50 -9.69 -0.25 -20.11
CA LEU A 50 -8.86 0.77 -19.47
C LEU A 50 -9.56 2.13 -19.45
N GLU A 51 -10.19 2.54 -20.56
CA GLU A 51 -10.96 3.79 -20.63
C GLU A 51 -12.12 3.77 -19.63
N ALA A 52 -12.87 2.67 -19.56
CA ALA A 52 -13.95 2.51 -18.60
C ALA A 52 -13.46 2.57 -17.14
N PHE A 53 -12.34 1.91 -16.84
CA PHE A 53 -11.73 1.91 -15.51
C PHE A 53 -11.31 3.32 -15.09
N GLN A 54 -10.62 4.05 -15.96
CA GLN A 54 -10.19 5.43 -15.72
C GLN A 54 -11.37 6.40 -15.51
N ALA A 55 -12.50 6.13 -16.16
CA ALA A 55 -13.74 6.87 -15.97
C ALA A 55 -14.54 6.44 -14.71
N GLY A 56 -14.03 5.52 -13.89
CA GLY A 56 -14.73 4.98 -12.71
C GLY A 56 -15.91 4.06 -13.06
N ARG A 57 -16.07 3.66 -14.33
CA ARG A 57 -17.13 2.76 -14.80
C ARG A 57 -16.71 1.30 -14.61
N HIS A 58 -16.58 0.88 -13.36
CA HIS A 58 -16.00 -0.41 -12.97
C HIS A 58 -16.72 -1.64 -13.58
N GLU A 59 -18.06 -1.66 -13.60
CA GLU A 59 -18.81 -2.74 -14.25
C GLU A 59 -18.51 -2.85 -15.77
N ALA A 60 -18.39 -1.72 -16.46
CA ALA A 60 -18.05 -1.70 -17.88
C ALA A 60 -16.59 -2.13 -18.12
N ALA A 61 -15.67 -1.74 -17.23
CA ALA A 61 -14.28 -2.18 -17.26
C ALA A 61 -14.18 -3.71 -17.12
N ILE A 62 -14.92 -4.29 -16.17
CA ILE A 62 -14.99 -5.74 -15.96
C ILE A 62 -15.55 -6.44 -17.19
N ALA A 63 -16.68 -5.96 -17.72
CA ALA A 63 -17.32 -6.59 -18.87
C ALA A 63 -16.40 -6.64 -20.10
N ALA A 64 -15.57 -5.60 -20.29
CA ALA A 64 -14.61 -5.54 -21.38
C ALA A 64 -13.32 -6.34 -21.11
N ALA A 65 -12.85 -6.42 -19.87
CA ALA A 65 -11.60 -7.13 -19.53
C ALA A 65 -11.78 -8.63 -19.28
N ALA A 66 -12.86 -9.06 -18.61
CA ALA A 66 -13.05 -10.42 -18.12
C ALA A 66 -12.87 -11.52 -19.19
N PRO A 67 -13.35 -11.35 -20.45
CA PRO A 67 -13.13 -12.35 -21.52
C PRO A 67 -11.65 -12.61 -21.86
N HIS A 68 -10.75 -11.75 -21.41
CA HIS A 68 -9.31 -11.82 -21.69
C HIS A 68 -8.48 -12.17 -20.46
N ALA A 69 -9.09 -12.26 -19.27
CA ALA A 69 -8.40 -12.38 -17.99
C ALA A 69 -7.57 -13.66 -17.82
N GLU A 70 -7.93 -14.75 -18.50
CA GLU A 70 -7.14 -15.99 -18.48
C GLU A 70 -5.84 -15.91 -19.30
N ARG A 71 -5.77 -14.99 -20.27
CA ARG A 71 -4.65 -14.88 -21.21
C ARG A 71 -3.79 -13.65 -20.93
N LEU A 72 -4.38 -12.58 -20.42
CA LEU A 72 -3.74 -11.28 -20.26
C LEU A 72 -3.73 -10.84 -18.80
N ALA A 73 -2.54 -10.67 -18.24
CA ALA A 73 -2.35 -10.16 -16.88
C ALA A 73 -3.05 -8.82 -16.65
N ASP A 74 -2.97 -7.89 -17.61
CA ASP A 74 -3.64 -6.59 -17.49
C ASP A 74 -5.17 -6.68 -17.47
N ALA A 75 -5.75 -7.71 -18.10
CA ALA A 75 -7.19 -7.96 -18.01
C ALA A 75 -7.57 -8.44 -16.60
N ALA A 76 -6.83 -9.41 -16.06
CA ALA A 76 -7.02 -9.86 -14.68
C ALA A 76 -6.85 -8.71 -13.68
N ARG A 77 -5.81 -7.87 -13.86
CA ARG A 77 -5.56 -6.66 -13.06
C ARG A 77 -6.72 -5.68 -13.09
N LEU A 78 -7.25 -5.35 -14.27
CA LEU A 78 -8.39 -4.44 -14.41
C LEU A 78 -9.65 -4.99 -13.71
N CYS A 79 -9.92 -6.28 -13.84
CA CYS A 79 -11.02 -6.95 -13.15
C CYS A 79 -10.82 -6.91 -11.63
N ALA A 80 -9.66 -7.35 -11.13
CA ALA A 80 -9.36 -7.41 -9.70
C ALA A 80 -9.48 -6.04 -9.02
N LEU A 81 -8.92 -5.00 -9.64
CA LEU A 81 -9.01 -3.62 -9.15
C LEU A 81 -10.45 -3.10 -9.18
N SER A 82 -11.20 -3.36 -10.26
CA SER A 82 -12.59 -2.91 -10.39
C SER A 82 -13.51 -3.55 -9.35
N TYR A 83 -13.42 -4.86 -9.16
CA TYR A 83 -14.20 -5.55 -8.12
C TYR A 83 -13.81 -5.06 -6.72
N SER A 84 -12.51 -4.89 -6.44
CA SER A 84 -12.03 -4.36 -5.16
C SER A 84 -12.53 -2.95 -4.88
N ALA A 85 -12.54 -2.07 -5.90
CA ALA A 85 -13.07 -0.70 -5.77
C ALA A 85 -14.57 -0.68 -5.43
N MET A 86 -15.33 -1.67 -5.91
CA MET A 86 -16.74 -1.86 -5.59
C MET A 86 -16.98 -2.65 -4.29
N LYS A 87 -15.91 -3.00 -3.55
CA LYS A 87 -15.96 -3.85 -2.34
C LYS A 87 -16.54 -5.25 -2.57
N ARG A 88 -16.43 -5.75 -3.80
CA ARG A 88 -16.86 -7.10 -4.24
C ARG A 88 -15.67 -8.06 -4.15
N TYR A 89 -15.16 -8.24 -2.94
CA TYR A 89 -13.91 -8.97 -2.69
C TYR A 89 -13.96 -10.46 -3.07
N PRO A 90 -15.06 -11.20 -2.84
CA PRO A 90 -15.18 -12.58 -3.31
C PRO A 90 -15.01 -12.70 -4.83
N GLU A 91 -15.54 -11.74 -5.60
CA GLU A 91 -15.36 -11.70 -7.04
C GLU A 91 -13.98 -11.18 -7.46
N ALA A 92 -13.34 -10.30 -6.67
CA ALA A 92 -11.99 -9.82 -6.95
C ALA A 92 -10.92 -10.91 -6.79
N PHE A 93 -11.07 -11.76 -5.77
CA PHE A 93 -10.09 -12.78 -5.39
C PHE A 93 -9.59 -13.66 -6.55
N PRO A 94 -10.44 -14.31 -7.37
CA PRO A 94 -9.96 -15.15 -8.48
C PRO A 94 -9.14 -14.37 -9.51
N TYR A 95 -9.41 -13.08 -9.72
CA TYR A 95 -8.62 -12.25 -10.64
C TYR A 95 -7.28 -11.82 -10.03
N TRP A 96 -7.22 -11.57 -8.72
CA TRP A 96 -5.95 -11.39 -8.02
C TRP A 96 -5.08 -12.66 -8.08
N LEU A 97 -5.72 -13.84 -7.99
CA LEU A 97 -5.03 -15.12 -8.07
C LEU A 97 -4.47 -15.35 -9.48
N ALA A 98 -5.29 -15.18 -10.51
CA ALA A 98 -4.85 -15.27 -11.90
C ALA A 98 -3.72 -14.26 -12.19
N LEU A 99 -3.80 -13.04 -11.64
CA LEU A 99 -2.75 -12.05 -11.78
C LEU A 99 -1.43 -12.50 -11.13
N PHE A 100 -1.48 -13.13 -9.95
CA PHE A 100 -0.29 -13.70 -9.32
C PHE A 100 0.30 -14.86 -10.13
N ASP A 101 -0.54 -15.70 -10.75
CA ASP A 101 -0.08 -16.79 -11.62
C ASP A 101 0.63 -16.27 -12.88
N HIS A 102 0.15 -15.16 -13.45
CA HIS A 102 0.82 -14.49 -14.57
C HIS A 102 2.09 -13.74 -14.14
N GLU A 103 2.02 -13.05 -13.01
CA GLU A 103 3.07 -12.15 -12.51
C GLU A 103 3.30 -12.43 -11.01
N PRO A 104 4.11 -13.46 -10.67
CA PRO A 104 4.37 -13.83 -9.30
C PRO A 104 5.28 -12.78 -8.65
N SER A 105 4.65 -11.86 -7.93
CA SER A 105 5.30 -10.75 -7.24
C SER A 105 4.84 -10.73 -5.79
N ALA A 106 5.71 -10.24 -4.90
CA ALA A 106 5.32 -10.01 -3.53
C ALA A 106 4.16 -9.02 -3.47
N HIS A 107 4.10 -8.04 -4.38
CA HIS A 107 3.00 -7.06 -4.40
C HIS A 107 1.65 -7.76 -4.62
N ASN A 108 1.56 -8.63 -5.64
CA ASN A 108 0.34 -9.37 -5.93
C ASN A 108 -0.01 -10.36 -4.79
N ALA A 109 0.98 -10.97 -4.14
CA ALA A 109 0.74 -11.79 -2.94
C ALA A 109 0.16 -10.97 -1.78
N VAL A 110 0.59 -9.73 -1.56
CA VAL A 110 -0.04 -8.84 -0.56
C VAL A 110 -1.48 -8.50 -0.93
N GLN A 111 -1.79 -8.29 -2.22
CA GLN A 111 -3.18 -8.07 -2.65
C GLN A 111 -4.07 -9.29 -2.39
N LEU A 112 -3.54 -10.50 -2.58
CA LEU A 112 -4.22 -11.74 -2.21
C LEU A 112 -4.40 -11.88 -0.70
N ALA A 113 -3.40 -11.47 0.09
CA ALA A 113 -3.47 -11.47 1.55
C ALA A 113 -4.58 -10.56 2.06
N THR A 114 -4.59 -9.29 1.63
CA THR A 114 -5.60 -8.32 2.05
C THR A 114 -6.98 -8.68 1.52
N THR A 115 -7.11 -9.08 0.25
CA THR A 115 -8.40 -9.50 -0.32
C THR A 115 -8.96 -10.73 0.41
N SER A 116 -8.12 -11.68 0.82
CA SER A 116 -8.56 -12.83 1.63
C SER A 116 -9.18 -12.40 2.96
N VAL A 117 -8.53 -11.46 3.66
CA VAL A 117 -9.06 -10.89 4.90
C VAL A 117 -10.38 -10.16 4.65
N MET A 118 -10.49 -9.39 3.56
CA MET A 118 -11.75 -8.73 3.19
C MET A 118 -12.87 -9.71 2.81
N CYS A 119 -12.54 -10.97 2.55
CA CYS A 119 -13.48 -12.09 2.38
C CYS A 119 -13.75 -12.85 3.70
N ASP A 120 -13.36 -12.34 4.86
CA ASP A 120 -13.48 -13.01 6.18
C ASP A 120 -12.63 -14.29 6.29
N GLU A 121 -11.62 -14.46 5.43
CA GLU A 121 -10.72 -15.62 5.41
C GLU A 121 -9.31 -15.24 5.92
N VAL A 122 -9.20 -14.97 7.22
CA VAL A 122 -7.96 -14.49 7.85
C VAL A 122 -6.80 -15.47 7.69
N GLU A 123 -7.02 -16.78 7.90
CA GLU A 123 -5.97 -17.80 7.76
C GLU A 123 -5.40 -17.84 6.34
N ARG A 124 -6.25 -17.70 5.32
CA ARG A 124 -5.80 -17.59 3.92
C ARG A 124 -5.02 -16.30 3.70
N GLY A 125 -5.44 -15.21 4.34
CA GLY A 125 -4.72 -13.94 4.34
C GLY A 125 -3.29 -14.07 4.87
N GLU A 126 -3.14 -14.73 6.02
CA GLU A 126 -1.85 -15.00 6.66
C GLU A 126 -0.92 -15.84 5.77
N ALA A 127 -1.46 -16.90 5.16
CA ALA A 127 -0.70 -17.74 4.23
C ALA A 127 -0.16 -16.92 3.04
N TRP A 128 -0.97 -16.00 2.49
CA TRP A 128 -0.53 -15.12 1.41
C TRP A 128 0.44 -14.03 1.88
N LEU A 129 0.31 -13.53 3.10
CA LEU A 129 1.28 -12.58 3.66
C LEU A 129 2.65 -13.25 3.86
N GLN A 130 2.66 -14.51 4.34
CA GLN A 130 3.87 -15.31 4.40
C GLN A 130 4.45 -15.56 3.00
N LYS A 131 3.58 -15.87 2.02
CA LYS A 131 4.02 -16.04 0.63
C LYS A 131 4.63 -14.76 0.06
N ALA A 132 4.07 -13.60 0.39
CA ALA A 132 4.62 -12.30 -0.01
C ALA A 132 6.03 -12.11 0.57
N ALA A 133 6.26 -12.44 1.84
CA ALA A 133 7.57 -12.35 2.47
C ALA A 133 8.60 -13.29 1.80
N GLU A 134 8.19 -14.52 1.43
CA GLU A 134 9.05 -15.44 0.66
C GLU A 134 9.47 -14.86 -0.68
N VAL A 135 8.52 -14.34 -1.47
CA VAL A 135 8.83 -13.75 -2.78
C VAL A 135 9.68 -12.48 -2.62
N ASN A 136 9.41 -11.68 -1.58
CA ASN A 136 10.14 -10.44 -1.33
C ASN A 136 11.57 -10.67 -0.83
N HIS A 137 11.85 -11.82 -0.21
CA HIS A 137 13.20 -12.19 0.21
C HIS A 137 14.18 -12.23 -0.97
N ASP A 138 13.71 -12.68 -2.13
CA ASP A 138 14.53 -12.79 -3.34
C ASP A 138 14.48 -11.53 -4.23
N THR A 139 13.31 -10.88 -4.30
CA THR A 139 13.06 -9.77 -5.23
C THR A 139 13.36 -8.39 -4.66
N HIS A 140 13.25 -8.22 -3.33
CA HIS A 140 13.38 -6.95 -2.62
C HIS A 140 12.54 -5.80 -3.21
N GLU A 141 11.41 -6.12 -3.84
CA GLU A 141 10.60 -5.14 -4.56
C GLU A 141 9.72 -4.28 -3.64
N GLN A 142 9.53 -4.67 -2.39
CA GLN A 142 8.74 -3.91 -1.42
C GLN A 142 9.29 -3.94 0.02
N SER A 143 8.76 -3.06 0.86
CA SER A 143 9.02 -3.06 2.30
C SER A 143 8.10 -4.05 3.02
N ASP A 144 8.67 -4.97 3.79
CA ASP A 144 7.90 -5.91 4.64
C ASP A 144 7.02 -5.17 5.65
N VAL A 145 7.48 -3.99 6.11
CA VAL A 145 6.72 -3.15 7.03
C VAL A 145 5.49 -2.57 6.33
N ALA A 146 5.65 -2.07 5.10
CA ALA A 146 4.53 -1.57 4.32
C ALA A 146 3.51 -2.67 3.99
N ALA A 147 3.97 -3.87 3.62
CA ALA A 147 3.12 -5.04 3.40
C ALA A 147 2.27 -5.37 4.65
N ARG A 148 2.92 -5.40 5.81
CA ARG A 148 2.25 -5.74 7.07
C ARG A 148 1.29 -4.65 7.55
N VAL A 149 1.61 -3.37 7.32
CA VAL A 149 0.69 -2.26 7.61
C VAL A 149 -0.56 -2.30 6.73
N ASN A 150 -0.42 -2.66 5.46
CA ASN A 150 -1.56 -2.89 4.57
C ASN A 150 -2.44 -4.04 5.08
N PHE A 151 -1.81 -5.12 5.55
CA PHE A 151 -2.53 -6.26 6.14
C PHE A 151 -3.28 -5.90 7.42
N ILE A 152 -2.64 -5.17 8.35
CA ILE A 152 -3.28 -4.63 9.56
C ILE A 152 -4.50 -3.78 9.18
N SER A 153 -4.37 -2.93 8.17
CA SER A 153 -5.47 -2.08 7.70
C SER A 153 -6.65 -2.91 7.18
N ALA A 154 -6.39 -4.00 6.45
CA ALA A 154 -7.45 -4.91 5.99
C ALA A 154 -8.15 -5.64 7.15
N LEU A 155 -7.38 -6.11 8.15
CA LEU A 155 -7.91 -6.73 9.37
C LEU A 155 -8.81 -5.75 10.13
N MET A 156 -8.37 -4.50 10.32
CA MET A 156 -9.17 -3.46 10.96
C MET A 156 -10.47 -3.18 10.20
N GLN A 157 -10.40 -3.04 8.87
CA GLN A 157 -11.57 -2.76 8.04
C GLN A 157 -12.61 -3.89 8.05
N SER A 158 -12.15 -5.13 8.25
CA SER A 158 -13.02 -6.31 8.32
C SER A 158 -13.43 -6.69 9.75
N GLY A 159 -12.96 -5.94 10.76
CA GLY A 159 -13.33 -6.15 12.17
C GLY A 159 -12.47 -7.17 12.93
N HIS A 160 -11.41 -7.70 12.32
CA HIS A 160 -10.47 -8.68 12.90
C HIS A 160 -9.39 -8.01 13.75
N LEU A 161 -9.81 -7.23 14.75
CA LEU A 161 -8.89 -6.43 15.56
C LEU A 161 -7.95 -7.30 16.40
N ARG A 162 -8.43 -8.46 16.88
CA ARG A 162 -7.62 -9.38 17.70
C ARG A 162 -6.49 -9.99 16.89
N GLU A 163 -6.78 -10.36 15.65
CA GLU A 163 -5.86 -10.93 14.68
C GLU A 163 -4.84 -9.88 14.22
N ALA A 164 -5.17 -8.58 14.28
CA ALA A 164 -4.21 -7.50 13.97
C ALA A 164 -3.11 -7.34 15.03
N LEU A 165 -3.34 -7.78 16.27
CA LEU A 165 -2.44 -7.51 17.40
C LEU A 165 -1.02 -8.07 17.22
N PRO A 166 -0.79 -9.33 16.78
CA PRO A 166 0.56 -9.84 16.56
C PRO A 166 1.32 -9.06 15.48
N HIS A 167 0.64 -8.64 14.41
CA HIS A 167 1.26 -7.80 13.39
C HIS A 167 1.61 -6.42 13.91
N LEU A 168 0.75 -5.85 14.74
CA LEU A 168 1.00 -4.56 15.38
C LEU A 168 2.21 -4.62 16.32
N ALA A 169 2.33 -5.68 17.12
CA ALA A 169 3.49 -5.92 17.97
C ALA A 169 4.77 -6.09 17.14
N TRP A 170 4.70 -6.77 16.00
CA TRP A 170 5.84 -6.86 15.08
C TRP A 170 6.26 -5.48 14.56
N VAL A 171 5.32 -4.62 14.15
CA VAL A 171 5.62 -3.25 13.68
C VAL A 171 6.20 -2.39 14.80
N ARG A 172 5.70 -2.54 16.04
CA ARG A 172 6.29 -1.91 17.24
C ARG A 172 7.77 -2.28 17.35
N ASP A 173 8.09 -3.58 17.28
CA ASP A 173 9.43 -4.07 17.50
C ASP A 173 10.42 -3.61 16.41
N VAL A 174 9.94 -3.33 15.19
CA VAL A 174 10.74 -2.68 14.14
C VAL A 174 11.26 -1.32 14.60
N TYR A 175 10.46 -0.48 15.26
CA TYR A 175 10.95 0.81 15.78
C TYR A 175 12.08 0.62 16.79
N GLY A 176 11.95 -0.36 17.69
CA GLY A 176 13.00 -0.67 18.67
C GLY A 176 14.27 -1.26 18.04
N HIS A 177 14.17 -1.85 16.86
CA HIS A 177 15.32 -2.37 16.10
C HIS A 177 16.04 -1.26 15.32
N VAL A 178 15.30 -0.41 14.61
CA VAL A 178 15.89 0.66 13.79
C VAL A 178 16.39 1.84 14.62
N ARG A 179 15.81 2.05 15.82
CA ARG A 179 16.18 3.07 16.81
C ARG A 179 16.17 4.52 16.33
N ILE A 180 15.61 4.77 15.14
CA ILE A 180 15.55 6.10 14.52
C ILE A 180 14.08 6.36 14.16
N THR A 181 13.50 7.40 14.75
CA THR A 181 12.11 7.81 14.54
C THR A 181 11.97 9.05 13.66
N ASP A 182 13.09 9.56 13.12
CA ASP A 182 13.09 10.62 12.12
C ASP A 182 12.17 10.30 10.92
N SER A 183 11.31 11.26 10.58
CA SER A 183 10.31 11.13 9.53
C SER A 183 10.90 10.80 8.15
N THR A 184 12.06 11.37 7.81
CA THR A 184 12.71 11.12 6.51
C THR A 184 13.24 9.69 6.46
N PHE A 185 13.92 9.26 7.52
CA PHE A 185 14.43 7.90 7.68
C PHE A 185 13.32 6.85 7.57
N LEU A 186 12.20 7.06 8.29
CA LEU A 186 11.05 6.16 8.28
C LEU A 186 10.40 6.10 6.90
N HIS A 187 10.19 7.27 6.26
CA HIS A 187 9.59 7.35 4.93
C HIS A 187 10.39 6.55 3.89
N LEU A 188 11.71 6.71 3.87
CA LEU A 188 12.60 6.02 2.92
C LEU A 188 12.60 4.49 3.09
N ARG A 189 12.21 3.98 4.26
CA ARG A 189 12.14 2.53 4.55
C ARG A 189 10.72 1.96 4.52
N GLY A 190 9.72 2.80 4.20
CA GLY A 190 8.32 2.39 4.21
C GLY A 190 7.81 2.03 5.63
N ILE A 191 8.44 2.59 6.66
CA ILE A 191 7.97 2.47 8.04
C ILE A 191 6.99 3.64 8.30
N PRO A 192 5.82 3.42 8.93
CA PRO A 192 4.93 4.51 9.28
C PRO A 192 5.62 5.57 10.14
N PHE A 193 5.13 6.80 10.12
CA PHE A 193 5.59 7.80 11.09
C PHE A 193 5.24 7.34 12.50
N PHE A 194 6.17 7.56 13.43
CA PHE A 194 6.03 7.05 14.79
C PHE A 194 4.77 7.59 15.48
N SER A 195 4.44 8.87 15.30
CA SER A 195 3.19 9.47 15.78
C SER A 195 1.94 8.78 15.22
N SER A 196 1.89 8.55 13.91
CA SER A 196 0.78 7.83 13.27
C SER A 196 0.67 6.39 13.75
N PHE A 197 1.80 5.73 14.02
CA PHE A 197 1.79 4.40 14.62
C PHE A 197 1.20 4.42 16.03
N LEU A 198 1.59 5.36 16.90
CA LEU A 198 1.04 5.49 18.25
C LEU A 198 -0.48 5.73 18.21
N GLU A 199 -0.94 6.62 17.34
CA GLU A 199 -2.38 6.92 17.16
C GLU A 199 -3.16 5.71 16.66
N ASN A 200 -2.73 5.10 15.56
CA ASN A 200 -3.48 4.01 14.93
C ASN A 200 -3.42 2.71 15.75
N SER A 201 -2.31 2.47 16.47
CA SER A 201 -2.17 1.31 17.36
C SER A 201 -3.15 1.36 18.52
N PHE A 202 -3.50 2.54 19.01
CA PHE A 202 -4.36 2.68 20.19
C PHE A 202 -5.77 2.13 19.98
N GLU A 203 -6.37 2.34 18.80
CA GLU A 203 -7.71 1.80 18.52
C GLU A 203 -7.73 0.27 18.54
N ILE A 204 -6.68 -0.38 18.03
CA ILE A 204 -6.53 -1.84 18.10
C ILE A 204 -6.34 -2.28 19.56
N LEU A 205 -5.43 -1.63 20.29
CA LEU A 205 -5.12 -1.99 21.68
C LEU A 205 -6.34 -1.83 22.58
N LYS A 206 -7.06 -0.71 22.46
CA LYS A 206 -8.29 -0.45 23.22
C LYS A 206 -9.37 -1.51 22.99
N ALA A 207 -9.47 -2.04 21.77
CA ALA A 207 -10.45 -3.07 21.44
C ALA A 207 -10.03 -4.49 21.84
N THR A 208 -8.73 -4.73 22.07
CA THR A 208 -8.17 -6.08 22.23
C THR A 208 -7.50 -6.34 23.56
N GLN A 209 -7.16 -5.29 24.31
CA GLN A 209 -6.45 -5.35 25.58
C GLN A 209 -7.28 -4.72 26.70
N PRO A 210 -7.09 -5.17 27.95
CA PRO A 210 -7.57 -4.42 29.10
C PRO A 210 -6.81 -3.08 29.21
N ALA A 211 -7.46 -2.06 29.75
CA ALA A 211 -6.94 -0.68 29.78
C ALA A 211 -5.56 -0.57 30.47
N ASP A 212 -5.37 -1.33 31.56
CA ASP A 212 -4.13 -1.37 32.34
C ASP A 212 -2.96 -2.04 31.61
N ALA A 213 -3.20 -2.79 30.54
CA ALA A 213 -2.18 -3.40 29.70
C ALA A 213 -1.69 -2.50 28.55
N ILE A 214 -2.43 -1.43 28.20
CA ILE A 214 -2.11 -0.57 27.05
C ILE A 214 -0.82 0.22 27.28
N ALA A 215 -0.68 0.89 28.44
CA ALA A 215 0.52 1.65 28.75
C ALA A 215 1.78 0.76 28.85
N PRO A 216 1.75 -0.42 29.53
CA PRO A 216 2.84 -1.39 29.49
C PRO A 216 3.22 -1.84 28.07
N TRP A 217 2.26 -2.05 27.17
CA TRP A 217 2.52 -2.48 25.79
C TRP A 217 3.36 -1.45 25.01
N TYR A 218 3.05 -0.15 25.15
CA TYR A 218 3.88 0.92 24.60
C TYR A 218 5.23 1.01 25.32
N GLY A 219 5.25 0.76 26.63
CA GLY A 219 6.45 0.76 27.46
C GLY A 219 7.53 -0.21 27.02
N GLU A 220 7.22 -1.23 26.22
CA GLU A 220 8.21 -2.14 25.62
C GLU A 220 9.20 -1.44 24.67
N LEU A 221 8.88 -0.26 24.17
CA LEU A 221 9.77 0.57 23.36
C LEU A 221 10.74 1.42 24.18
N LYS A 222 10.51 1.58 25.49
CA LYS A 222 11.31 2.46 26.34
C LYS A 222 12.77 2.03 26.36
N GLY A 223 13.68 2.98 26.11
CA GLY A 223 15.12 2.76 26.01
C GLY A 223 15.56 2.12 24.70
N LYS A 224 14.68 2.02 23.70
CA LYS A 224 14.97 1.45 22.37
C LYS A 224 14.80 2.47 21.25
N LEU A 225 14.42 3.71 21.54
CA LEU A 225 14.21 4.76 20.55
C LEU A 225 15.33 5.81 20.62
N ASP A 226 15.36 6.70 19.63
CA ASP A 226 16.14 7.95 19.70
C ASP A 226 15.49 8.95 20.66
N GLU A 227 16.18 10.06 20.94
CA GLU A 227 15.71 11.08 21.90
C GLU A 227 14.32 11.62 21.55
N ASP A 228 14.08 11.94 20.27
CA ASP A 228 12.79 12.41 19.79
C ASP A 228 11.69 11.34 19.92
N GLY A 229 12.02 10.07 19.65
CA GLY A 229 11.09 8.95 19.81
C GLY A 229 10.72 8.69 21.26
N GLU A 230 11.70 8.74 22.19
CA GLU A 230 11.44 8.63 23.63
C GLU A 230 10.54 9.77 24.13
N ALA A 231 10.79 11.00 23.68
CA ALA A 231 9.96 12.16 24.03
C ALA A 231 8.52 12.00 23.52
N GLN A 232 8.35 11.57 22.26
CA GLN A 232 7.02 11.28 21.68
C GLN A 232 6.29 10.17 22.44
N LEU A 233 6.99 9.07 22.76
CA LEU A 233 6.44 7.95 23.51
C LEU A 233 5.99 8.37 24.91
N ALA A 234 6.83 9.10 25.64
CA ALA A 234 6.49 9.60 26.97
C ALA A 234 5.26 10.53 26.95
N ALA A 235 5.21 11.45 25.97
CA ALA A 235 4.08 12.34 25.79
C ALA A 235 2.79 11.59 25.42
N TRP A 236 2.90 10.51 24.63
CA TRP A 236 1.75 9.66 24.28
C TRP A 236 1.22 8.91 25.49
N VAL A 237 2.09 8.18 26.21
CA VAL A 237 1.71 7.40 27.39
C VAL A 237 1.10 8.30 28.48
N GLY A 238 1.63 9.51 28.68
CA GLY A 238 1.08 10.48 29.63
C GLY A 238 -0.32 11.01 29.28
N ARG A 239 -0.81 10.79 28.05
CA ARG A 239 -2.15 11.16 27.58
C ARG A 239 -3.16 10.01 27.61
N LEU A 240 -2.72 8.77 27.85
CA LEU A 240 -3.60 7.62 27.89
C LEU A 240 -4.58 7.74 29.07
N PRO A 241 -5.85 7.33 28.90
CA PRO A 241 -6.81 7.28 30.00
C PRO A 241 -6.33 6.28 31.05
N ALA A 242 -6.52 6.63 32.33
CA ALA A 242 -6.22 5.78 33.48
C ALA A 242 -7.19 4.61 33.62
#